data_AF-A0A1F9UEC2-F1
#
_entry.id   AF-A0A1F9UEC2-F1
#
_cell.length_a   1.000
_cell.length_b   1.000
_cell.length_c   1.000
_cell.angle_alpha   90.00
_cell.angle_beta   90.00
_cell.angle_gamma   90.00
#
_symmetry.space_group_name_H-M   'P 1'
#
loop_
_entity.id
_entity.type
_entity.pdbx_description
1 polymer ?
#
loop_
_entity_poly.entity_id
_entity_poly.type
_entity_poly.pdbx_seq_one_letter_code
_entity_poly.pdbx_strand_id
1 'polypeptide(L)'
;MMIWIDHGVTILVAGAMGLLAVFGIHRLWILFVYQRVRHAPPGELPVTPIPGEWPRVAVQLPLYNEKYVVERLIDSVCALDYPLNLLEIQILDDSTDETSLLVERRVNDPREKGIDIVHLKRSDRGGYKAGAPELFAAGPIEKEQRTGGSS
;
A
#
# COMPACT_ATOMS: atom_id res chain seq x y z
N MET A 1 -46.68 -34.85 9.31
CA MET A 1 -45.26 -34.89 8.89
C MET A 1 -44.92 -33.75 7.94
N MET A 2 -45.69 -33.52 6.87
CA MET A 2 -45.51 -32.42 5.89
C MET A 2 -45.38 -31.02 6.53
N ILE A 3 -46.34 -30.64 7.39
CA ILE A 3 -46.43 -29.31 8.02
C ILE A 3 -45.19 -28.95 8.86
N TRP A 4 -44.62 -29.92 9.59
CA TRP A 4 -43.42 -29.70 10.40
C TRP A 4 -42.17 -29.46 9.55
N ILE A 5 -42.10 -30.10 8.38
CA ILE A 5 -41.02 -29.92 7.42
C ILE A 5 -41.14 -28.55 6.76
N ASP A 6 -42.35 -28.15 6.35
CA ASP A 6 -42.61 -26.85 5.72
C ASP A 6 -42.26 -25.69 6.66
N HIS A 7 -42.65 -25.78 7.94
CA HIS A 7 -42.26 -24.78 8.94
C HIS A 7 -40.75 -24.75 9.21
N GLY A 8 -40.09 -25.92 9.24
CA GLY A 8 -38.64 -26.01 9.37
C GLY A 8 -37.90 -25.32 8.23
N VAL A 9 -38.31 -25.58 6.98
CA VAL A 9 -37.75 -24.92 5.78
C VAL A 9 -38.01 -23.42 5.82
N THR A 10 -39.21 -22.99 6.20
CA THR A 10 -39.57 -21.57 6.29
C THR A 10 -38.70 -20.82 7.31
N ILE A 11 -38.49 -21.40 8.50
CA ILE A 11 -37.63 -20.81 9.54
C ILE A 11 -36.18 -20.70 9.06
N LEU A 12 -35.67 -21.74 8.38
CA LEU A 12 -34.31 -21.75 7.85
C LEU A 12 -34.11 -20.64 6.80
N VAL A 13 -35.04 -20.51 5.85
CA VAL A 13 -34.99 -19.49 4.80
C VAL A 13 -35.10 -18.08 5.41
N ALA A 14 -36.01 -17.87 6.35
CA ALA A 14 -36.15 -16.59 7.05
C ALA A 14 -34.88 -16.22 7.82
N GLY A 15 -34.23 -17.20 8.49
CA GLY A 15 -32.96 -17.00 9.16
C GLY A 15 -31.82 -16.61 8.20
N ALA A 16 -31.71 -17.31 7.07
CA ALA A 16 -30.72 -17.00 6.04
C ALA A 16 -30.94 -15.59 5.44
N MET A 17 -32.19 -15.22 5.15
CA MET A 17 -32.54 -13.86 4.69
C MET A 17 -32.20 -12.80 5.74
N GLY A 18 -32.43 -13.09 7.03
CA GLY A 18 -32.05 -12.19 8.12
C GLY A 18 -30.53 -11.95 8.19
N LEU A 19 -29.73 -13.01 8.07
CA LEU A 19 -28.26 -12.91 8.03
C LEU A 19 -27.78 -12.08 6.84
N LEU A 20 -28.35 -12.31 5.65
CA LEU A 20 -28.03 -11.53 4.45
C LEU A 20 -28.45 -10.06 4.59
N ALA A 21 -29.60 -9.78 5.22
CA ALA A 21 -30.04 -8.42 5.49
C ALA A 21 -29.07 -7.69 6.44
N VAL A 22 -28.61 -8.36 7.51
CA VAL A 22 -27.61 -7.80 8.43
C VAL A 22 -26.30 -7.52 7.71
N PHE A 23 -25.82 -8.44 6.87
CA PHE A 23 -24.62 -8.22 6.05
C PHE A 23 -24.79 -7.05 5.08
N GLY A 24 -25.96 -6.92 4.45
CA GLY A 24 -26.31 -5.80 3.59
C GLY A 24 -26.31 -4.46 4.35
N ILE A 25 -26.90 -4.41 5.54
CA ILE A 25 -26.91 -3.22 6.40
C ILE A 25 -25.48 -2.85 6.82
N HIS A 26 -24.66 -3.83 7.20
CA HIS A 26 -23.26 -3.58 7.55
C HIS A 26 -22.47 -2.98 6.38
N ARG A 27 -22.68 -3.50 5.15
CA ARG A 27 -22.05 -2.96 3.94
C ARG A 27 -22.53 -1.54 3.63
N LEU A 28 -23.83 -1.26 3.78
CA LEU A 28 -24.39 0.09 3.62
C LEU A 28 -23.85 1.05 4.68
N TRP A 29 -23.68 0.58 5.92
CA TRP A 29 -23.09 1.38 7.00
C TRP A 29 -21.64 1.77 6.69
N ILE A 30 -20.81 0.84 6.22
CA ILE A 30 -19.43 1.15 5.80
C ILE A 30 -19.43 2.18 4.67
N LEU A 31 -20.30 2.04 3.67
CA LEU A 31 -20.41 3.02 2.59
C LEU A 31 -20.87 4.40 3.08
N PHE A 32 -21.82 4.43 4.02
CA PHE A 32 -22.27 5.68 4.65
C PHE A 32 -21.14 6.35 5.44
N VAL A 33 -20.39 5.60 6.26
CA VAL A 33 -19.22 6.10 6.99
C VAL A 33 -18.14 6.58 6.02
N TYR A 34 -17.85 5.80 4.98
CA TYR A 34 -16.88 6.17 3.95
C TYR A 34 -17.25 7.48 3.25
N GLN A 35 -18.52 7.66 2.85
CA GLN A 35 -18.98 8.92 2.26
C GLN A 35 -18.87 10.08 3.25
N ARG A 36 -19.25 9.87 4.51
CA ARG A 36 -19.16 10.90 5.54
C ARG A 36 -17.70 11.35 5.78
N VAL A 37 -16.76 10.42 5.77
CA VAL A 37 -15.32 10.70 5.94
C VAL A 37 -14.71 11.31 4.67
N ARG A 38 -15.10 10.84 3.48
CA ARG A 38 -14.63 11.39 2.20
C ARG A 38 -15.07 12.84 1.99
N HIS A 39 -16.25 13.21 2.48
CA HIS A 39 -16.78 14.57 2.41
C HIS A 39 -16.47 15.40 3.66
N ALA A 40 -15.79 14.84 4.66
CA ALA A 40 -15.25 15.66 5.72
C ALA A 40 -14.23 16.61 5.07
N PRO A 41 -14.34 17.94 5.30
CA PRO A 41 -13.25 18.83 4.91
C PRO A 41 -11.96 18.27 5.53
N PRO A 42 -10.81 18.35 4.83
CA PRO A 42 -9.53 18.05 5.47
C PRO A 42 -9.55 18.77 6.81
N GLY A 43 -9.48 18.01 7.91
CA GLY A 43 -9.40 18.64 9.23
C GLY A 43 -8.29 19.69 9.15
N GLU A 44 -8.50 20.87 9.73
CA GLU A 44 -7.45 21.90 9.77
C GLU A 44 -6.19 21.25 10.32
N LEU A 45 -5.29 20.87 9.41
CA LEU A 45 -4.01 20.32 9.79
C LEU A 45 -3.36 21.45 10.58
N PRO A 46 -2.80 21.16 11.77
CA PRO A 46 -2.00 22.15 12.46
C PRO A 46 -1.02 22.69 11.42
N VAL A 47 -1.07 24.00 11.17
CA VAL A 47 -0.11 24.64 10.26
C VAL A 47 1.21 24.55 10.99
N THR A 48 1.91 23.44 10.79
CA THR A 48 3.28 23.29 11.22
C THR A 48 4.07 24.32 10.43
N PRO A 49 4.77 25.25 11.10
CA PRO A 49 5.65 26.17 10.41
C PRO A 49 6.54 25.37 9.47
N ILE A 50 6.69 25.83 8.22
CA ILE A 50 7.65 25.26 7.30
C ILE A 50 9.01 25.30 8.03
N PRO A 51 9.65 24.15 8.28
CA PRO A 51 10.96 24.14 8.93
C PRO A 51 11.93 25.03 8.15
N GLY A 52 12.77 25.78 8.86
CA GLY A 52 13.86 26.52 8.21
C GLY A 52 14.82 25.59 7.46
N GLU A 53 14.90 24.32 7.89
CA GLU A 53 15.64 23.24 7.25
C GLU A 53 14.80 21.95 7.24
N TRP A 54 14.71 21.31 6.08
CA TRP A 54 13.98 20.05 5.91
C TRP A 54 14.87 18.86 6.30
N PRO A 55 14.37 17.86 7.05
CA PRO A 55 15.12 16.65 7.33
C PRO A 55 15.30 15.78 6.07
N ARG A 56 16.23 14.83 6.09
CA ARG A 56 16.22 13.74 5.11
C ARG A 56 15.17 12.72 5.52
N VAL A 57 14.33 12.30 4.56
CA VAL A 57 13.22 11.39 4.78
C VAL A 57 13.31 10.24 3.79
N ALA A 58 13.16 9.02 4.30
CA ALA A 58 12.95 7.83 3.48
C ALA A 58 11.49 7.38 3.60
N VAL A 59 10.80 7.26 2.47
CA VAL A 59 9.45 6.72 2.37
C VAL A 59 9.53 5.25 1.96
N GLN A 60 9.06 4.37 2.84
CA GLN A 60 9.01 2.93 2.60
C GLN A 60 7.63 2.50 2.14
N LEU A 61 7.58 1.81 1.00
CA LEU A 61 6.36 1.37 0.34
C LEU A 61 6.31 -0.17 0.30
N PRO A 62 5.74 -0.83 1.32
CA PRO A 62 5.55 -2.27 1.30
C PRO A 62 4.46 -2.69 0.31
N LEU A 63 4.77 -3.67 -0.54
CA LEU A 63 3.88 -4.18 -1.59
C LEU A 63 3.72 -5.70 -1.50
N TYR A 64 2.48 -6.18 -1.66
CA TYR A 64 2.16 -7.60 -1.77
C TYR A 64 0.95 -7.86 -2.68
N ASN A 65 1.19 -8.32 -3.91
CA ASN A 65 0.15 -8.69 -4.90
C ASN A 65 -0.88 -7.58 -5.17
N GLU A 66 -0.41 -6.34 -5.29
CA GLU A 66 -1.23 -5.12 -5.44
C GLU A 66 -1.25 -4.55 -6.88
N LYS A 67 -1.20 -5.41 -7.89
CA LYS A 67 -1.07 -5.04 -9.31
C LYS A 67 -2.02 -3.95 -9.83
N TYR A 68 -3.23 -3.82 -9.27
CA TYR A 68 -4.23 -2.83 -9.74
C TYR A 68 -4.03 -1.41 -9.19
N VAL A 69 -3.21 -1.25 -8.15
CA VAL A 69 -3.00 0.04 -7.48
C VAL A 69 -1.54 0.47 -7.48
N VAL A 70 -0.61 -0.45 -7.71
CA VAL A 70 0.83 -0.22 -7.58
C VAL A 70 1.36 0.98 -8.37
N GLU A 71 0.94 1.16 -9.62
CA GLU A 71 1.40 2.29 -10.44
C GLU A 71 0.92 3.63 -9.87
N ARG A 72 -0.36 3.72 -9.50
CA ARG A 72 -0.95 4.92 -8.89
C ARG A 72 -0.32 5.25 -7.53
N LEU A 73 0.03 4.21 -6.78
CA LEU A 73 0.69 4.32 -5.50
C LEU A 73 2.10 4.91 -5.67
N ILE A 74 2.90 4.37 -6.61
CA ILE A 74 4.23 4.88 -6.94
C ILE A 74 4.14 6.34 -7.41
N ASP A 75 3.17 6.66 -8.28
CA ASP A 75 2.94 8.03 -8.76
C ASP A 75 2.66 9.01 -7.63
N SER A 76 1.82 8.58 -6.67
CA SER A 76 1.43 9.42 -5.54
C SER A 76 2.62 9.71 -4.63
N VAL A 77 3.50 8.74 -4.40
CA VAL A 77 4.72 8.93 -3.58
C VAL A 77 5.75 9.78 -4.33
N CYS A 78 5.87 9.62 -5.65
CA CYS A 78 6.75 10.45 -6.48
C CYS A 78 6.25 11.90 -6.62
N ALA A 79 4.96 12.15 -6.37
CA ALA A 79 4.34 13.47 -6.41
C ALA A 79 4.31 14.19 -5.05
N LEU A 80 5.01 13.65 -4.03
CA LEU A 80 5.14 14.33 -2.75
C LEU A 80 5.86 15.67 -2.93
N ASP A 81 5.29 16.72 -2.34
CA ASP A 81 5.88 18.06 -2.30
C ASP A 81 7.01 18.10 -1.25
N TYR A 82 8.16 17.51 -1.61
CA TYR A 82 9.35 17.43 -0.78
C TYR A 82 10.61 17.70 -1.62
N PRO A 83 11.65 18.34 -1.07
CA PRO A 83 12.90 18.52 -1.78
C PRO A 83 13.49 17.17 -2.24
N LEU A 84 13.67 16.98 -3.55
CA LEU A 84 14.10 15.70 -4.14
C LEU A 84 15.46 15.20 -3.64
N ASN A 85 16.35 16.11 -3.25
CA ASN A 85 17.67 15.79 -2.69
C ASN A 85 17.61 15.31 -1.22
N LEU A 86 16.44 15.39 -0.58
CA LEU A 86 16.19 14.99 0.80
C LEU A 86 15.15 13.86 0.90
N LEU A 87 14.58 13.41 -0.23
CA LEU A 87 13.58 12.34 -0.29
C LEU A 87 14.18 11.09 -0.94
N GLU A 88 14.12 9.98 -0.21
CA GLU A 88 14.40 8.65 -0.72
C GLU A 88 13.12 7.81 -0.72
N ILE A 89 12.85 7.06 -1.78
CA ILE A 89 11.68 6.18 -1.91
C ILE A 89 12.15 4.74 -2.03
N GLN A 90 11.75 3.88 -1.10
CA GLN A 90 12.11 2.47 -1.07
C GLN A 90 10.87 1.61 -1.24
N ILE A 91 10.78 0.84 -2.32
CA ILE A 91 9.68 -0.08 -2.57
C ILE A 91 10.06 -1.47 -2.08
N LEU A 92 9.39 -1.95 -1.04
CA LEU A 92 9.63 -3.26 -0.41
C LEU A 92 8.63 -4.27 -0.99
N ASP A 93 9.05 -5.01 -2.01
CA ASP A 93 8.18 -5.90 -2.77
C ASP A 93 8.36 -7.37 -2.34
N ASP A 94 7.29 -7.94 -1.76
CA ASP A 94 7.16 -9.39 -1.46
C ASP A 94 6.18 -10.09 -2.42
N SER A 95 5.83 -9.45 -3.53
CA SER A 95 4.82 -9.98 -4.46
C SER A 95 5.31 -11.21 -5.20
N THR A 96 4.40 -12.17 -5.38
CA THR A 96 4.65 -13.43 -6.10
C THR A 96 3.96 -13.45 -7.47
N ASP A 97 3.24 -12.40 -7.81
CA ASP A 97 2.52 -12.23 -9.07
C ASP A 97 3.22 -11.23 -10.01
N GLU A 98 2.49 -10.75 -11.02
CA GLU A 98 2.98 -9.78 -11.99
C GLU A 98 3.26 -8.38 -11.42
N THR A 99 2.93 -8.12 -10.14
CA THR A 99 3.14 -6.82 -9.48
C THR A 99 4.61 -6.40 -9.54
N SER A 100 5.57 -7.32 -9.32
CA SER A 100 6.99 -6.97 -9.37
C SER A 100 7.43 -6.41 -10.73
N LEU A 101 6.89 -6.94 -11.83
CA LEU A 101 7.22 -6.47 -13.17
C LEU A 101 6.64 -5.08 -13.42
N LEU A 102 5.44 -4.80 -12.89
CA LEU A 102 4.82 -3.48 -12.96
C LEU A 102 5.65 -2.45 -12.17
N VAL A 103 6.10 -2.81 -10.96
CA VAL A 103 6.98 -1.97 -10.14
C VAL A 103 8.27 -1.65 -10.89
N GLU A 104 8.97 -2.67 -11.38
CA GLU A 104 10.26 -2.52 -12.06
C GLU A 104 10.17 -1.59 -13.27
N ARG A 105 9.08 -1.68 -14.05
CA ARG A 105 8.84 -0.76 -15.17
C ARG A 105 8.55 0.64 -14.68
N ARG A 106 7.69 0.78 -13.67
CA ARG A 106 7.18 2.08 -13.23
C ARG A 106 8.24 2.92 -12.54
N VAL A 107 9.23 2.31 -11.87
CA VAL A 107 10.31 3.03 -11.16
C VAL A 107 11.35 3.65 -12.10
N ASN A 108 11.41 3.26 -13.36
CA ASN A 108 12.40 3.80 -14.30
C ASN A 108 12.13 5.27 -14.64
N ASP A 109 10.90 5.65 -14.99
CA ASP A 109 10.60 7.04 -15.37
C ASP A 109 10.90 8.05 -14.24
N PRO A 110 10.51 7.80 -12.97
CA PRO A 110 10.85 8.71 -11.86
C PRO A 110 12.36 8.77 -11.60
N ARG A 111 13.07 7.65 -11.76
CA ARG A 111 14.53 7.59 -11.60
C ARG A 111 15.26 8.42 -12.66
N GLU A 112 14.78 8.40 -13.90
CA GLU A 112 15.31 9.27 -14.98
C GLU A 112 15.06 10.77 -14.71
N LYS A 113 13.98 11.09 -13.98
CA LYS A 113 13.67 12.46 -13.53
C LYS A 113 14.49 12.89 -12.31
N GLY A 114 15.40 12.04 -11.82
CA GLY A 114 16.28 12.35 -10.69
C GLY A 114 15.67 12.10 -9.32
N ILE A 115 14.53 11.39 -9.23
CA ILE A 115 13.96 10.94 -7.96
C ILE A 115 14.77 9.75 -7.44
N ASP A 116 15.18 9.80 -6.18
CA ASP A 116 15.87 8.69 -5.53
C ASP A 116 14.86 7.59 -5.17
N ILE A 117 14.69 6.62 -6.08
CA ILE A 117 13.75 5.52 -5.94
C ILE A 117 14.41 4.16 -6.19
N VAL A 118 14.20 3.24 -5.25
CA VAL A 118 14.79 1.89 -5.25
C VAL A 118 13.70 0.83 -5.12
N HIS A 119 13.79 -0.22 -5.92
CA HIS A 119 12.93 -1.40 -5.82
C HIS A 119 13.71 -2.52 -5.14
N LEU A 120 13.27 -2.89 -3.95
CA LEU A 120 13.87 -3.93 -3.11
C LEU A 120 12.92 -5.14 -3.10
N LYS A 121 13.28 -6.17 -3.85
CA LYS A 121 12.53 -7.42 -3.91
C LYS A 121 13.10 -8.44 -2.92
N ARG A 122 12.27 -9.01 -2.05
CA ARG A 122 12.67 -10.15 -1.21
C ARG A 122 12.55 -11.45 -2.00
N SER A 123 13.63 -12.22 -2.05
CA SER A 123 13.69 -13.53 -2.74
C SER A 123 13.39 -14.72 -1.83
N ASP A 124 13.36 -14.55 -0.50
CA ASP A 124 13.17 -15.65 0.44
C ASP A 124 12.29 -15.25 1.65
N ARG A 125 11.32 -16.11 1.99
CA ARG A 125 10.37 -15.98 3.11
C ARG A 125 10.88 -16.62 4.41
N GLY A 126 12.16 -17.00 4.48
CA GLY A 126 12.81 -17.62 5.63
C GLY A 126 12.96 -16.77 6.91
N GLY A 127 12.14 -15.73 7.12
CA GLY A 127 12.32 -14.74 8.19
C GLY A 127 11.05 -14.35 8.94
N TYR A 128 10.14 -15.29 9.21
CA TYR A 128 9.10 -15.08 10.24
C TYR A 128 9.76 -15.13 11.63
N LYS A 129 10.33 -13.99 12.04
CA LYS A 129 10.52 -13.48 13.42
C LYS A 129 11.68 -12.48 13.39
N ALA A 130 11.36 -11.18 13.39
CA ALA A 130 12.28 -10.07 13.71
C ALA A 130 13.49 -9.82 12.77
N GLY A 131 13.27 -9.56 11.49
CA GLY A 131 14.34 -9.21 10.53
C GLY A 131 14.04 -7.99 9.64
N ALA A 132 13.41 -6.95 10.20
CA ALA A 132 13.05 -5.74 9.48
C ALA A 132 13.72 -4.43 9.96
N PRO A 133 14.55 -4.36 11.02
CA PRO A 133 15.32 -3.13 11.25
C PRO A 133 16.72 -3.14 10.61
N GLU A 134 17.31 -4.31 10.37
CA GLU A 134 18.76 -4.42 10.19
C GLU A 134 19.23 -4.15 8.74
N LEU A 135 18.35 -4.33 7.75
CA LEU A 135 18.64 -3.90 6.37
C LEU A 135 18.62 -2.38 6.20
N PHE A 136 18.10 -1.63 7.19
CA PHE A 136 17.87 -0.18 7.11
C PHE A 136 18.93 0.67 7.80
N ALA A 137 19.88 0.06 8.52
CA ALA A 137 20.93 0.76 9.25
C ALA A 137 22.19 1.06 8.43
N ALA A 138 22.30 0.52 7.21
CA ALA A 138 23.34 0.93 6.28
C ALA A 138 22.95 2.30 5.73
N GLY A 139 23.79 3.30 5.95
CA GLY A 139 23.67 4.63 5.36
C GLY A 139 23.63 4.59 3.81
N PRO A 140 23.75 5.75 3.15
CA PRO A 140 23.50 5.90 1.71
C PRO A 140 24.13 4.75 0.94
N ILE A 141 23.31 3.88 0.34
CA ILE A 141 23.78 2.69 -0.35
C ILE A 141 24.82 3.14 -1.39
N GLU A 142 26.04 2.68 -1.15
CA GLU A 142 27.23 3.06 -1.88
C GLU A 142 27.00 2.82 -3.38
N LYS A 143 27.17 3.88 -4.17
CA LYS A 143 26.87 3.96 -5.61
C LYS A 143 27.77 3.05 -6.48
N GLU A 144 28.50 2.12 -5.90
CA GLU A 144 29.55 1.32 -6.53
C GLU A 144 29.03 0.20 -7.43
N GLN A 145 27.76 -0.22 -7.29
CA GLN A 145 27.21 -1.33 -8.09
C GLN A 145 26.58 -0.89 -9.44
N ARG A 146 26.72 0.39 -9.84
CA ARG A 146 26.15 0.92 -11.09
C ARG A 146 27.04 0.79 -12.34
N THR A 147 28.23 0.18 -12.27
CA THR A 147 29.17 0.09 -13.42
C THR A 147 29.69 -1.32 -13.70
N GLY A 148 28.92 -2.36 -13.39
CA GLY A 148 29.31 -3.74 -13.68
C GLY A 148 28.25 -4.51 -14.45
N GLY A 149 28.12 -4.29 -15.76
CA GLY A 149 27.34 -5.19 -16.61
C GLY A 149 26.77 -4.63 -17.90
N SER A 150 27.63 -4.24 -18.85
CA SER A 150 27.45 -4.59 -20.27
C SER A 150 28.72 -4.21 -21.03
N SER A 151 29.56 -5.23 -21.24
CA SER A 151 30.38 -5.39 -22.44
C SER A 151 29.79 -6.54 -23.24
#